data_AF-A0AAD8DJZ3-F1
#
_entry.id   AF-A0AAD8DJZ3-F1
#
_cell.length_a   1.000
_cell.length_b   1.000
_cell.length_c   1.000
_cell.angle_alpha   90.00
_cell.angle_beta   90.00
_cell.angle_gamma   90.00
#
_symmetry.space_group_name_H-M   'P 1'
#
loop_
_entity.id
_entity.type
_entity.pdbx_description
1 polymer ?
#
loop_
_entity_poly.entity_id
_entity_poly.type
_entity_poly.pdbx_seq_one_letter_code
_entity_poly.pdbx_strand_id
1 'polypeptide(L)'
;MRAGGLCGQYSQEPYKMKSFVVFCLVLVVGVYANVTLPPTQQEKAQKLAAECVKESGVSSEVLAEAKKGHIAEDENLKKFTFCFFKKAGIVDSDGKLNVEVATAKLPPGVDKEDAKKVLEGCKSKTGKDTADTVFEIFKCYHKGTKTHILLAGL
;
A
#
# COMPACT_ATOMS: atom_id res chain seq x y z
N MET A 1 -6.95 -39.35 9.97
CA MET A 1 -7.77 -38.87 11.11
C MET A 1 -6.92 -37.90 11.92
N ARG A 2 -7.44 -36.67 12.13
CA ARG A 2 -7.20 -35.66 13.20
C ARG A 2 -5.90 -35.71 14.05
N ALA A 3 -5.28 -34.63 14.52
CA ALA A 3 -5.52 -33.17 14.52
C ALA A 3 -4.37 -32.45 15.29
N GLY A 4 -4.26 -31.12 15.14
CA GLY A 4 -3.71 -30.13 16.10
C GLY A 4 -2.19 -30.14 16.33
N GLY A 5 -1.43 -29.04 16.35
CA GLY A 5 -1.72 -27.67 16.77
C GLY A 5 -0.86 -27.35 18.00
N LEU A 6 -0.02 -26.31 17.94
CA LEU A 6 0.49 -25.44 19.03
C LEU A 6 1.73 -24.64 18.55
N CYS A 7 1.51 -23.38 18.15
CA CYS A 7 2.56 -22.36 18.16
C CYS A 7 2.67 -21.82 19.59
N GLY A 8 3.91 -21.76 20.08
CA GLY A 8 4.28 -21.59 21.47
C GLY A 8 3.85 -20.29 22.11
N GLN A 9 3.44 -20.44 23.36
CA GLN A 9 3.40 -19.42 24.39
C GLN A 9 4.83 -18.98 24.76
N TYR A 10 5.05 -17.70 25.05
CA TYR A 10 6.06 -17.34 26.05
C TYR A 10 5.66 -16.07 26.83
N SER A 11 5.86 -16.16 28.14
CA SER A 11 5.30 -15.35 29.23
C SER A 11 6.10 -14.08 29.55
N GLN A 12 5.44 -13.14 30.23
CA GLN A 12 5.99 -11.90 30.80
C GLN A 12 7.01 -12.16 31.93
N GLU A 13 8.03 -11.30 32.06
CA GLU A 13 8.70 -11.00 33.33
C GLU A 13 9.07 -9.49 33.40
N PRO A 14 9.00 -8.81 34.57
CA PRO A 14 9.06 -7.35 34.72
C PRO A 14 10.46 -6.84 35.07
N TYR A 15 11.09 -5.99 34.24
CA TYR A 15 12.35 -5.31 34.60
C TYR A 15 12.12 -3.87 35.06
N LYS A 16 12.37 -3.66 36.35
CA LYS A 16 12.28 -2.42 37.14
C LYS A 16 13.53 -1.56 36.92
N MET A 17 13.34 -0.31 36.51
CA MET A 17 14.40 0.69 36.28
C MET A 17 15.33 0.90 37.49
N LYS A 18 16.64 0.90 37.25
CA LYS A 18 17.65 1.65 38.01
C LYS A 18 18.53 2.43 37.04
N SER A 19 18.58 3.74 37.25
CA SER A 19 19.20 4.77 36.44
C SER A 19 20.71 4.58 36.28
N PHE A 20 21.23 4.50 35.05
CA PHE A 20 22.27 5.42 34.52
C PHE A 20 22.55 5.15 33.02
N VAL A 21 22.21 6.14 32.19
CA VAL A 21 22.90 6.58 30.96
C VAL A 21 23.46 5.49 30.02
N VAL A 22 22.65 5.03 29.06
CA VAL A 22 23.14 4.58 27.73
C VAL A 22 22.14 4.97 26.65
N PHE A 23 22.48 6.07 25.97
CA PHE A 23 22.43 6.29 24.52
C PHE A 23 21.11 6.03 23.75
N CYS A 24 20.59 7.15 23.22
CA CYS A 24 19.69 7.27 22.08
C CYS A 24 19.83 6.16 21.03
N LEU A 25 18.76 5.41 20.78
CA LEU A 25 18.05 5.42 19.50
C LEU A 25 16.96 4.35 19.57
N VAL A 26 15.76 4.88 19.78
CA VAL A 26 14.49 4.24 19.49
C VAL A 26 14.50 3.83 18.02
N LEU A 27 15.00 2.64 17.71
CA LEU A 27 14.64 1.94 16.48
C LEU A 27 13.39 1.14 16.81
N VAL A 28 12.25 1.85 16.82
CA VAL A 28 10.97 1.19 16.51
C VAL A 28 11.12 0.78 15.05
N VAL A 29 11.72 -0.39 14.82
CA VAL A 29 11.51 -1.14 13.60
C VAL A 29 10.05 -1.54 13.69
N GLY A 30 9.18 -0.69 13.12
CA GLY A 30 7.79 -1.04 12.94
C GLY A 30 7.78 -2.40 12.29
N VAL A 31 7.16 -3.38 12.94
CA VAL A 31 6.90 -4.68 12.33
C VAL A 31 5.97 -4.38 11.16
N TYR A 32 6.54 -4.21 9.98
CA TYR A 32 5.79 -4.20 8.74
C TYR A 32 5.20 -5.61 8.64
N ALA A 33 3.94 -5.76 9.04
CA ALA A 33 3.16 -6.92 8.64
C ALA A 33 3.15 -6.87 7.11
N ASN A 34 4.01 -7.66 6.47
CA ASN A 34 4.06 -7.77 5.02
C ASN A 34 2.78 -8.47 4.57
N VAL A 35 1.73 -7.68 4.34
CA VAL A 35 0.44 -8.18 3.92
C VAL A 35 0.58 -8.67 2.48
N THR A 36 0.71 -9.99 2.32
CA THR A 36 0.93 -10.63 1.02
C THR A 36 -0.41 -10.85 0.32
N LEU A 37 -0.51 -10.44 -0.94
CA LEU A 37 -1.67 -10.72 -1.77
C LEU A 37 -1.81 -12.24 -2.03
N PRO A 38 -3.04 -12.79 -2.12
CA PRO A 38 -3.22 -14.17 -2.55
C PRO A 38 -2.65 -14.36 -3.97
N PRO A 39 -2.09 -15.54 -4.30
CA PRO A 39 -1.27 -15.75 -5.50
C PRO A 39 -2.01 -15.43 -6.81
N THR A 40 -3.31 -15.71 -6.87
CA THR A 40 -4.16 -15.42 -8.04
C THR A 40 -4.40 -13.93 -8.29
N GLN A 41 -4.39 -13.11 -7.24
CA GLN A 41 -4.48 -11.65 -7.36
C GLN A 41 -3.12 -11.03 -7.67
N GLN A 42 -2.05 -11.64 -7.14
CA GLN A 42 -0.69 -11.22 -7.41
C GLN A 42 -0.32 -11.35 -8.89
N GLU A 43 -0.62 -12.48 -9.53
CA GLU A 43 -0.34 -12.68 -10.96
C GLU A 43 -1.05 -11.65 -11.84
N LYS A 44 -2.33 -11.40 -11.57
CA LYS A 44 -3.12 -10.37 -12.28
C LYS A 44 -2.52 -8.98 -12.08
N ALA A 45 -2.15 -8.65 -10.85
CA ALA A 45 -1.55 -7.37 -10.53
C ALA A 45 -0.21 -7.19 -11.28
N GLN A 46 0.65 -8.21 -11.29
CA GLN A 46 1.92 -8.20 -12.03
C GLN A 46 1.73 -8.00 -13.52
N LYS A 47 0.75 -8.68 -14.13
CA LYS A 47 0.42 -8.50 -15.54
C LYS A 47 0.01 -7.05 -15.85
N LEU A 48 -0.90 -6.50 -15.04
CA LEU A 48 -1.34 -5.11 -15.21
C LEU A 48 -0.19 -4.11 -15.03
N ALA A 49 0.69 -4.32 -14.03
CA ALA A 49 1.86 -3.47 -13.87
C ALA A 49 2.80 -3.56 -15.07
N ALA A 50 3.11 -4.76 -15.58
CA ALA A 50 3.98 -4.92 -16.74
C ALA A 50 3.43 -4.20 -17.99
N GLU A 51 2.13 -4.23 -18.21
CA GLU A 51 1.48 -3.44 -19.27
C GLU A 51 1.61 -1.94 -19.00
N CYS A 52 1.33 -1.49 -17.78
CA CYS A 52 1.38 -0.07 -17.43
C CYS A 52 2.78 0.52 -17.40
N VAL A 53 3.83 -0.27 -17.14
CA VAL A 53 5.23 0.17 -17.31
C VAL A 53 5.51 0.51 -18.77
N LYS A 54 5.04 -0.34 -19.69
CA LYS A 54 5.22 -0.09 -21.14
C LYS A 54 4.45 1.14 -21.61
N GLU A 55 3.23 1.33 -21.11
CA GLU A 55 2.38 2.48 -21.47
C GLU A 55 2.87 3.79 -20.87
N SER A 56 3.36 3.79 -19.64
CA SER A 56 3.76 5.02 -18.94
C SER A 56 5.20 5.44 -19.21
N GLY A 57 6.10 4.50 -19.53
CA GLY A 57 7.54 4.75 -19.63
C GLY A 57 8.20 5.05 -18.28
N VAL A 58 7.58 4.65 -17.16
CA VAL A 58 8.17 4.83 -15.83
C VAL A 58 9.45 4.00 -15.70
N SER A 59 10.47 4.57 -15.07
CA SER A 59 11.74 3.87 -14.89
C SER A 59 11.66 2.83 -13.77
N SER A 60 12.50 1.79 -13.87
CA SER A 60 12.63 0.76 -12.85
C SER A 60 13.02 1.33 -11.48
N GLU A 61 13.85 2.37 -11.47
CA GLU A 61 14.35 3.01 -10.26
C GLU A 61 13.21 3.75 -9.54
N VAL A 62 12.42 4.54 -10.28
CA VAL A 62 11.28 5.28 -9.71
C VAL A 62 10.24 4.31 -9.14
N LEU A 63 9.96 3.20 -9.83
CA LEU A 63 9.08 2.16 -9.30
C LEU A 63 9.64 1.45 -8.07
N ALA A 64 10.95 1.16 -8.06
CA ALA A 64 11.59 0.50 -6.93
C ALA A 64 11.54 1.37 -5.66
N GLU A 65 11.73 2.69 -5.80
CA GLU A 65 11.59 3.64 -4.70
C GLU A 65 10.13 3.78 -4.24
N ALA A 66 9.18 3.87 -5.18
CA ALA A 66 7.75 3.88 -4.86
C ALA A 66 7.30 2.63 -4.09
N LYS A 67 7.83 1.44 -4.44
CA LYS A 67 7.59 0.18 -3.72
C LYS A 67 8.10 0.19 -2.28
N LYS A 68 9.10 1.01 -1.97
CA LYS A 68 9.63 1.23 -0.60
C LYS A 68 8.85 2.30 0.18
N GLY A 69 7.86 2.93 -0.44
CA GLY A 69 7.11 4.06 0.13
C GLY A 69 7.66 5.43 -0.23
N HIS A 70 8.73 5.51 -1.03
CA HIS A 70 9.27 6.77 -1.54
C HIS A 70 8.57 7.16 -2.84
N ILE A 71 7.43 7.85 -2.69
CA ILE A 71 6.58 8.28 -3.80
C ILE A 71 7.12 9.61 -4.37
N ALA A 72 7.81 9.54 -5.51
CA ALA A 72 8.33 10.73 -6.20
C ALA A 72 7.24 11.46 -7.00
N GLU A 73 7.37 12.78 -7.16
CA GLU A 73 6.54 13.59 -8.07
C GLU A 73 6.97 13.42 -9.54
N ASP A 74 6.98 12.17 -10.03
CA ASP A 74 7.38 11.83 -11.39
C ASP A 74 6.17 11.67 -12.32
N GLU A 75 6.22 12.30 -13.50
CA GLU A 75 5.10 12.30 -14.45
C GLU A 75 4.80 10.91 -15.01
N ASN A 76 5.81 10.06 -15.19
CA ASN A 76 5.60 8.69 -15.67
C ASN A 76 5.08 7.79 -14.55
N LEU A 77 5.43 8.05 -13.29
CA LEU A 77 4.84 7.39 -12.12
C LEU A 77 3.37 7.75 -11.95
N LYS A 78 2.99 9.01 -12.18
CA LYS A 78 1.57 9.46 -12.19
C LYS A 78 0.78 8.69 -13.25
N LYS A 79 1.30 8.63 -14.49
CA LYS A 79 0.71 7.84 -15.58
C LYS A 79 0.62 6.35 -15.26
N PHE A 80 1.68 5.78 -14.68
CA PHE A 80 1.69 4.39 -14.23
C PHE A 80 0.58 4.12 -13.22
N THR A 81 0.47 4.96 -12.19
CA THR A 81 -0.54 4.86 -11.14
C THR A 81 -1.95 4.91 -11.73
N PHE A 82 -2.20 5.86 -12.63
CA PHE A 82 -3.49 5.96 -13.32
C PHE A 82 -3.80 4.73 -14.16
N CYS A 83 -2.86 4.29 -15.02
CA CYS A 83 -3.03 3.09 -15.83
C CYS A 83 -3.37 1.87 -14.97
N PHE A 84 -2.59 1.66 -13.90
CA PHE A 84 -2.75 0.50 -13.03
C PHE A 84 -4.10 0.53 -12.32
N PHE A 85 -4.49 1.65 -11.72
CA PHE A 85 -5.77 1.77 -11.01
C PHE A 85 -6.97 1.69 -11.94
N LYS A 86 -6.87 2.24 -13.15
CA LYS A 86 -7.91 2.15 -14.16
C LYS A 86 -8.11 0.70 -14.62
N LYS A 87 -7.04 0.00 -15.00
CA LYS A 87 -7.14 -1.41 -15.42
C LYS A 87 -7.56 -2.33 -14.27
N ALA A 88 -7.20 -1.99 -13.04
CA ALA A 88 -7.66 -2.69 -11.85
C ALA A 88 -9.13 -2.38 -11.51
N GLY A 89 -9.77 -1.38 -12.13
CA GLY A 89 -11.14 -0.94 -11.82
C GLY A 89 -11.28 -0.14 -10.53
N ILE A 90 -10.17 0.30 -9.95
CA ILE A 90 -10.13 1.13 -8.73
C ILE A 90 -10.60 2.55 -9.05
N VAL A 91 -10.28 3.04 -10.24
CA VAL A 91 -10.78 4.31 -10.76
C VAL A 91 -11.42 4.09 -12.13
N ASP A 92 -12.32 4.98 -12.53
CA ASP A 92 -12.86 5.03 -13.89
C ASP A 92 -11.94 5.82 -14.85
N SER A 93 -12.40 6.01 -16.10
CA SER A 93 -11.65 6.76 -17.12
C SER A 93 -11.47 8.24 -16.79
N ASP A 94 -12.34 8.81 -15.95
CA ASP A 94 -12.27 10.20 -15.50
C ASP A 94 -11.42 10.35 -14.23
N GLY A 95 -10.89 9.25 -13.70
CA GLY A 95 -10.08 9.22 -12.49
C GLY A 95 -10.88 9.24 -11.19
N LYS A 96 -12.20 8.98 -11.24
CA LYS A 96 -13.04 8.93 -10.04
C LYS A 96 -12.82 7.61 -9.31
N LEU A 97 -12.58 7.70 -8.00
CA LEU A 97 -12.36 6.55 -7.13
C LEU A 97 -13.64 5.75 -6.91
N ASN A 98 -13.57 4.45 -7.19
CA ASN A 98 -14.56 3.47 -6.74
C ASN A 98 -14.09 2.88 -5.40
N VAL A 99 -14.64 3.42 -4.30
CA VAL A 99 -14.26 3.03 -2.94
C VAL A 99 -14.54 1.54 -2.68
N GLU A 100 -15.66 1.02 -3.17
CA GLU A 100 -16.07 -0.36 -2.93
C GLU A 100 -15.09 -1.34 -3.59
N VAL A 101 -14.70 -1.08 -4.85
CA VAL A 101 -13.72 -1.89 -5.57
C VAL A 101 -12.34 -1.76 -4.95
N ALA A 102 -11.94 -0.55 -4.55
CA ALA A 102 -10.67 -0.31 -3.86
C ALA A 102 -10.60 -1.12 -2.55
N THR A 103 -11.62 -1.06 -1.71
CA THR A 103 -11.71 -1.82 -0.45
C THR A 103 -11.75 -3.33 -0.68
N ALA A 104 -12.43 -3.81 -1.73
CA ALA A 104 -12.49 -5.23 -2.06
C ALA A 104 -11.14 -5.81 -2.49
N LYS A 105 -10.26 -4.99 -3.08
CA LYS A 105 -8.93 -5.39 -3.56
C LYS A 105 -7.83 -5.30 -2.51
N LEU A 106 -8.14 -4.81 -1.32
CA LEU A 106 -7.19 -4.77 -0.21
C LEU A 106 -6.78 -6.19 0.21
N PRO A 107 -5.49 -6.42 0.47
CA PRO A 107 -5.01 -7.73 0.89
C PRO A 107 -5.55 -8.13 2.27
N PRO A 108 -5.60 -9.45 2.57
CA PRO A 108 -6.14 -9.96 3.84
C PRO A 108 -5.27 -9.51 5.02
N GLY A 109 -5.87 -8.93 6.06
CA GLY A 109 -5.14 -8.39 7.22
C GLY A 109 -5.09 -6.85 7.25
N VAL A 110 -5.58 -6.18 6.20
CA VAL A 110 -5.92 -4.76 6.25
C VAL A 110 -7.33 -4.60 6.83
N ASP A 111 -7.49 -3.68 7.80
CA ASP A 111 -8.81 -3.28 8.29
C ASP A 111 -9.58 -2.57 7.17
N LYS A 112 -10.61 -3.24 6.67
CA LYS A 112 -11.41 -2.75 5.54
C LYS A 112 -12.28 -1.56 5.90
N GLU A 113 -12.77 -1.46 7.14
CA GLU A 113 -13.60 -0.34 7.57
C GLU A 113 -12.77 0.93 7.69
N ASP A 114 -11.59 0.83 8.32
CA ASP A 114 -10.68 1.97 8.44
C ASP A 114 -10.11 2.39 7.08
N ALA A 115 -9.72 1.43 6.23
CA ALA A 115 -9.29 1.74 4.87
C ALA A 115 -10.41 2.40 4.06
N LYS A 116 -11.65 1.95 4.20
CA LYS A 116 -12.82 2.57 3.56
C LYS A 116 -13.00 4.02 4.03
N LYS A 117 -12.92 4.30 5.33
CA LYS A 117 -13.01 5.67 5.86
C LYS A 117 -11.93 6.60 5.26
N VAL A 118 -10.70 6.11 5.14
CA VAL A 118 -9.61 6.87 4.50
C VAL A 118 -9.91 7.12 3.02
N LEU A 119 -10.32 6.10 2.27
CA LEU A 119 -10.67 6.22 0.85
C LEU A 119 -11.82 7.21 0.61
N GLU A 120 -12.85 7.17 1.45
CA GLU A 120 -13.96 8.13 1.43
C GLU A 120 -13.48 9.58 1.65
N GLY A 121 -12.50 9.79 2.53
CA GLY A 121 -11.87 11.09 2.73
C GLY A 121 -10.95 11.54 1.60
N CYS A 122 -10.44 10.61 0.79
CA CYS A 122 -9.52 10.88 -0.31
C CYS A 122 -10.21 11.07 -1.66
N LYS A 123 -11.46 10.63 -1.82
CA LYS A 123 -12.18 10.67 -3.12
C LYS A 123 -12.37 12.08 -3.70
N SER A 124 -12.28 13.12 -2.87
CA SER A 124 -12.43 14.53 -3.28
C SER A 124 -11.11 15.19 -3.67
N LYS A 125 -9.99 14.43 -3.71
CA LYS A 125 -8.71 14.96 -4.18
C LYS A 125 -8.78 15.24 -5.68
N THR A 126 -8.10 16.29 -6.08
CA THR A 126 -8.02 16.78 -7.46
C THR A 126 -6.59 17.15 -7.78
N GLY A 127 -6.16 16.90 -9.00
CA GLY A 127 -4.86 17.30 -9.55
C GLY A 127 -5.01 18.17 -10.79
N LYS A 128 -3.88 18.50 -11.41
CA LYS A 128 -3.82 19.30 -12.65
C LYS A 128 -4.48 18.60 -13.85
N ASP A 129 -4.47 17.27 -13.85
CA ASP A 129 -5.07 16.41 -14.87
C ASP A 129 -5.58 15.11 -14.22
N THR A 130 -6.15 14.21 -15.01
CA THR A 130 -6.70 12.94 -14.52
C THR A 130 -5.65 12.05 -13.85
N ALA A 131 -4.44 11.97 -14.41
CA ALA A 131 -3.39 11.12 -13.85
C ALA A 131 -2.88 11.70 -12.52
N ASP A 132 -2.71 13.02 -12.46
CA ASP A 132 -2.34 13.74 -11.25
C ASP A 132 -3.44 13.63 -10.17
N THR A 133 -4.72 13.70 -10.55
CA THR A 133 -5.85 13.49 -9.65
C THR A 133 -5.79 12.12 -8.99
N VAL A 134 -5.61 11.07 -9.78
CA VAL A 134 -5.50 9.70 -9.27
C VAL A 134 -4.26 9.53 -8.39
N PHE A 135 -3.17 10.22 -8.72
CA PHE A 135 -1.97 10.24 -7.90
C PHE A 135 -2.15 10.96 -6.55
N GLU A 136 -2.90 12.07 -6.51
CA GLU A 136 -3.25 12.74 -5.26
C GLU A 136 -4.14 11.87 -4.37
N ILE A 137 -5.08 11.12 -4.96
CA ILE A 137 -5.89 10.12 -4.25
C ILE A 137 -4.97 9.04 -3.65
N PHE A 138 -4.03 8.51 -4.44
CA PHE A 138 -3.06 7.52 -3.99
C PHE A 138 -2.21 8.02 -2.81
N LYS A 139 -1.62 9.23 -2.92
CA LYS A 139 -0.84 9.85 -1.84
C LYS A 139 -1.69 10.09 -0.60
N CYS A 140 -2.93 10.54 -0.76
CA CYS A 140 -3.86 10.74 0.34
C CYS A 140 -4.10 9.42 1.10
N TYR A 141 -4.39 8.34 0.38
CA TYR A 141 -4.59 7.02 1.00
C TYR A 141 -3.32 6.54 1.70
N HIS A 142 -2.17 6.62 1.04
CA HIS A 142 -0.88 6.21 1.60
C HIS A 142 -0.55 6.95 2.91
N LYS A 143 -0.83 8.26 2.99
CA LYS A 143 -0.64 9.06 4.22
C LYS A 143 -1.67 8.75 5.30
N GLY A 144 -2.90 8.38 4.92
CA GLY A 144 -4.00 8.11 5.84
C GLY A 144 -3.98 6.72 6.47
N THR A 145 -3.21 5.78 5.90
CA THR A 145 -3.11 4.41 6.42
C THR A 145 -1.86 4.18 7.27
N LYS A 146 -2.02 3.50 8.41
CA LYS A 146 -0.90 3.03 9.25
C LYS A 146 -0.19 1.82 8.66
N THR A 147 -0.93 0.98 7.95
CA THR A 147 -0.41 -0.17 7.20
C THR A 147 -0.18 0.27 5.76
N HIS A 148 1.05 0.60 5.42
CA HIS A 148 1.40 0.85 4.03
C HIS A 148 1.30 -0.47 3.27
N ILE A 149 0.32 -0.54 2.37
CA ILE A 149 0.26 -1.61 1.37
C ILE A 149 1.39 -1.30 0.40
N LEU A 150 2.56 -1.83 0.71
CA LEU A 150 3.69 -1.76 -0.19
C LEU A 150 3.26 -2.50 -1.46
N LEU A 151 3.56 -1.92 -2.62
CA LEU A 151 3.51 -2.61 -3.91
C LEU A 151 4.55 -3.74 -3.98
N ALA A 152 5.06 -4.22 -2.84
CA ALA A 152 5.93 -5.37 -2.65
C ALA A 152 5.17 -6.62 -3.10
N GLY A 153 5.22 -6.90 -4.39
CA GLY A 153 4.46 -7.96 -5.03
C GLY A 153 4.14 -7.67 -6.50
N LEU A 154 4.12 -6.39 -6.87
CA LEU A 154 4.23 -5.89 -8.24
C LEU A 154 5.70 -5.82 -8.67
#